data_AF-A0A1Y1Z2P2-F1
#
_entry.id   AF-A0A1Y1Z2P2-F1
#
_cell.length_a   1.000
_cell.length_b   1.000
_cell.length_c   1.000
_cell.angle_alpha   90.00
_cell.angle_beta   90.00
_cell.angle_gamma   90.00
#
_symmetry.space_group_name_H-M   'P 1'
#
loop_
_entity.id
_entity.type
_entity.pdbx_description
1 polymer ?
#
loop_
_entity_poly.entity_id
_entity_poly.type
_entity_poly.pdbx_seq_one_letter_code
_entity_poly.pdbx_strand_id
1 'polypeptide(L)'
;STSDPKTWTIIDKWILDCFGKHEICRSARSLSRFIPSRLLHILGDENDRTFLLISALAFPPGARYATISHCWGAKPVDQSLRLLSSTFNQPSQQQLVSELPRTFREAVDVVARFDLQYLWIDRH
;
A
#
# COMPACT_ATOMS: atom_id res chain seq x y z
N SER A 1 -16.51 2.35 10.66
CA SER A 1 -15.16 2.51 11.22
C SER A 1 -14.36 1.29 10.81
N THR A 2 -13.21 1.46 10.14
CA THR A 2 -12.35 0.38 9.62
C THR A 2 -11.76 -0.53 10.70
N SER A 3 -11.95 -0.18 11.97
CA SER A 3 -11.51 -0.95 13.13
C SER A 3 -12.52 -2.02 13.60
N ASP A 4 -13.69 -2.15 12.98
CA ASP A 4 -14.72 -3.11 13.42
C ASP A 4 -14.35 -4.55 12.99
N PRO A 5 -14.28 -5.53 13.92
CA PRO A 5 -13.95 -6.93 13.64
C PRO A 5 -14.79 -7.58 12.53
N LYS A 6 -16.06 -7.14 12.40
CA LYS A 6 -16.95 -7.63 11.34
C LYS A 6 -16.50 -7.18 9.95
N THR A 7 -15.89 -5.99 9.85
CA THR A 7 -15.33 -5.47 8.60
C THR A 7 -14.19 -6.36 8.12
N TRP A 8 -13.32 -6.80 9.04
CA TRP A 8 -12.18 -7.67 8.71
C TRP A 8 -12.62 -9.07 8.25
N THR A 9 -13.64 -9.64 8.88
CA THR A 9 -14.20 -10.93 8.46
C THR A 9 -14.70 -10.88 7.01
N ILE A 10 -15.31 -9.75 6.61
CA ILE A 10 -15.79 -9.54 5.24
C ILE A 10 -14.62 -9.36 4.27
N ILE A 11 -13.60 -8.57 4.65
CA ILE A 11 -12.39 -8.36 3.84
C ILE A 11 -11.68 -9.69 3.59
N ASP A 12 -11.46 -10.50 4.63
CA ASP A 12 -10.81 -11.81 4.52
C ASP A 12 -11.60 -12.72 3.58
N LYS A 13 -12.92 -12.75 3.72
CA LYS A 13 -13.79 -13.53 2.83
C LYS A 13 -13.69 -13.07 1.37
N TRP A 14 -13.71 -11.77 1.12
CA TRP A 14 -13.60 -11.23 -0.24
C TRP A 14 -12.25 -11.54 -0.88
N ILE A 15 -11.17 -11.46 -0.10
CA ILE A 15 -9.82 -11.79 -0.57
C ILE A 15 -9.68 -13.29 -0.85
N LEU A 16 -10.18 -14.14 0.05
CA LEU A 16 -10.19 -15.59 -0.14
C LEU A 16 -11.03 -15.99 -1.36
N ASP A 17 -12.21 -15.41 -1.53
CA ASP A 17 -13.06 -15.65 -2.69
C ASP A 17 -12.39 -15.18 -3.98
N CYS A 18 -11.74 -14.00 -3.96
CA CYS A 18 -11.00 -13.48 -5.11
C CYS A 18 -9.86 -14.43 -5.52
N PHE A 19 -9.04 -14.89 -4.56
CA PHE A 19 -7.94 -15.82 -4.85
C PHE A 19 -8.42 -17.23 -5.23
N GLY A 20 -9.51 -17.69 -4.62
CA GLY A 20 -10.04 -19.03 -4.79
C GLY A 20 -10.88 -19.21 -6.05
N LYS A 21 -11.63 -18.18 -6.47
CA LYS A 21 -12.71 -18.32 -7.47
C LYS A 21 -12.51 -17.50 -8.74
N HIS A 22 -11.74 -16.42 -8.71
CA HIS A 22 -11.58 -15.56 -9.89
C HIS A 22 -10.31 -15.91 -10.68
N GLU A 23 -10.49 -16.65 -11.77
CA GLU A 23 -9.40 -17.09 -12.66
C GLU A 23 -8.62 -15.91 -13.26
N ILE A 24 -9.30 -14.82 -13.59
CA ILE A 24 -8.69 -13.57 -14.07
C ILE A 24 -7.74 -12.98 -13.02
N CYS A 25 -8.20 -12.89 -11.76
CA CYS A 25 -7.40 -12.35 -10.66
C CYS A 25 -6.20 -13.25 -10.35
N ARG A 26 -6.37 -14.58 -10.41
CA ARG A 26 -5.29 -15.56 -10.25
C ARG A 26 -4.23 -15.43 -11.35
N SER A 27 -4.67 -15.23 -12.60
CA SER A 27 -3.79 -15.12 -13.77
C SER A 27 -3.03 -13.80 -13.81
N ALA A 28 -3.69 -12.70 -13.45
CA ALA A 28 -3.07 -11.37 -13.34
C ALA A 28 -1.91 -11.35 -12.33
N ARG A 29 -1.99 -12.12 -11.25
CA ARG A 29 -0.91 -12.28 -10.26
C ARG A 29 0.38 -12.85 -10.85
N SER A 30 0.27 -13.68 -11.88
CA SER A 30 1.42 -14.32 -12.53
C SER A 30 2.02 -13.46 -13.66
N LEU A 31 1.28 -12.44 -14.13
CA LEU A 31 1.60 -11.66 -15.33
C LEU A 31 1.96 -10.20 -15.06
N SER A 32 1.84 -9.74 -13.81
CA SER A 32 2.09 -8.35 -13.44
C SER A 32 3.58 -8.00 -13.52
N ARG A 33 4.03 -7.60 -14.72
CA ARG A 33 5.32 -6.92 -14.96
C ARG A 33 5.25 -5.41 -14.67
N PHE A 34 4.15 -4.94 -14.10
CA PHE A 34 4.00 -3.53 -13.81
C PHE A 34 4.93 -3.17 -12.65
N ILE A 35 5.82 -2.22 -12.92
CA ILE A 35 6.83 -1.73 -11.98
C ILE A 35 6.35 -0.36 -11.49
N PRO A 36 5.91 -0.23 -10.23
CA PRO A 36 5.36 1.01 -9.74
C PRO A 36 6.43 2.09 -9.56
N SER A 37 6.16 3.32 -10.00
CA SER A 37 7.16 4.41 -9.94
C SER A 37 7.62 4.77 -8.51
N ARG A 38 6.82 4.47 -7.49
CA ARG A 38 7.07 4.78 -6.07
C ARG A 38 6.37 3.75 -5.18
N LEU A 39 7.12 2.99 -4.37
CA LEU A 39 6.54 2.10 -3.35
C LEU A 39 6.94 2.55 -1.96
N LEU A 40 6.03 2.43 -1.01
CA LEU A 40 6.35 2.48 0.41
C LEU A 40 6.74 1.07 0.86
N HIS A 41 7.98 0.92 1.31
CA HIS A 41 8.45 -0.25 2.04
C HIS A 41 8.16 -0.05 3.52
N ILE A 42 7.29 -0.87 4.07
CA ILE A 42 6.85 -0.83 5.46
C ILE A 42 7.80 -1.70 6.28
N LEU A 43 8.27 -1.15 7.39
CA LEU A 43 9.26 -1.74 8.29
C LEU A 43 8.75 -1.65 9.74
N GLY A 44 9.29 -2.50 10.62
CA GLY A 44 8.95 -2.50 12.04
C GLY A 44 7.63 -3.22 12.36
N ASP A 45 7.29 -3.23 13.65
CA ASP A 45 6.10 -3.89 14.19
C ASP A 45 4.94 -2.89 14.38
N GLU A 46 3.87 -3.27 15.09
CA GLU A 46 2.72 -2.38 15.31
C GLU A 46 3.07 -1.13 16.15
N ASN A 47 4.10 -1.19 17.00
CA ASN A 47 4.44 -0.13 17.95
C ASN A 47 5.48 0.86 17.42
N ASP A 48 6.38 0.40 16.53
CA ASP A 48 7.43 1.23 15.94
C ASP A 48 7.43 1.15 14.40
N ARG A 49 6.22 1.20 13.81
CA ARG A 49 6.10 1.06 12.36
C ARG A 49 6.67 2.26 11.64
N THR A 50 7.67 2.00 10.80
CA THR A 50 8.26 2.98 9.90
C THR A 50 7.97 2.63 8.44
N PHE A 51 8.21 3.59 7.57
CA PHE A 51 8.19 3.35 6.14
C PHE A 51 9.40 4.00 5.48
N LEU A 52 9.78 3.44 4.34
CA LEU A 52 10.82 3.96 3.46
C LEU A 52 10.26 4.04 2.04
N LEU A 53 10.45 5.19 1.38
CA LEU A 53 10.11 5.31 -0.02
C LEU A 53 11.20 4.64 -0.86
N ILE A 54 10.85 3.55 -1.55
CA ILE A 54 11.76 2.87 -2.46
C ILE A 54 11.37 3.14 -3.91
N SER A 55 12.40 3.22 -4.76
CA SER A 55 12.18 3.27 -6.20
C SER A 55 11.81 1.88 -6.72
N ALA A 56 11.16 1.89 -7.87
CA ALA A 56 10.88 0.70 -8.67
C ALA A 56 12.09 -0.23 -8.89
N LEU A 57 13.29 0.36 -9.00
CA LEU A 57 14.54 -0.37 -9.23
C LEU A 57 15.01 -1.12 -7.98
N ALA A 58 14.61 -0.66 -6.80
CA ALA A 58 14.91 -1.30 -5.52
C ALA A 58 13.85 -2.32 -5.10
N PHE A 59 12.81 -2.53 -5.92
CA PHE A 59 11.75 -3.50 -5.64
C PHE A 59 12.18 -4.93 -6.02
N PRO A 60 12.21 -5.88 -5.06
CA PRO A 60 12.70 -7.22 -5.35
C PRO A 60 11.80 -7.96 -6.36
N PRO A 61 12.38 -8.69 -7.34
CA PRO A 61 11.60 -9.54 -8.24
C PRO A 61 10.77 -10.56 -7.45
N GLY A 62 9.46 -10.62 -7.73
CA GLY A 62 8.53 -11.53 -7.06
C GLY A 62 8.05 -11.06 -5.67
N ALA A 63 8.52 -9.92 -5.17
CA ALA A 63 7.91 -9.29 -4.00
C ALA A 63 6.45 -8.93 -4.31
N ARG A 64 5.59 -9.04 -3.28
CA ARG A 64 4.17 -8.71 -3.38
C ARG A 64 3.93 -7.34 -2.77
N TYR A 65 3.10 -6.55 -3.44
CA TYR A 65 2.66 -5.25 -2.95
C TYR A 65 1.14 -5.17 -3.00
N ALA A 66 0.55 -4.36 -2.11
CA ALA A 66 -0.82 -3.91 -2.27
C ALA A 66 -0.84 -2.56 -2.98
N THR A 67 -1.95 -2.23 -3.64
CA THR A 67 -2.18 -0.89 -4.19
C THR A 67 -3.44 -0.29 -3.61
N ILE A 68 -3.43 1.02 -3.39
CA ILE A 68 -4.64 1.78 -3.10
C ILE A 68 -5.06 2.57 -4.34
N SER A 69 -6.01 2.02 -5.09
CA SER A 69 -6.70 2.73 -6.17
C SER A 69 -7.93 3.43 -5.59
N HIS A 70 -7.74 4.61 -5.01
CA HIS A 70 -8.85 5.41 -4.50
C HIS A 70 -9.22 6.47 -5.54
N CYS A 71 -10.49 6.61 -5.91
CA CYS A 71 -10.96 7.77 -6.67
C CYS A 71 -10.93 8.97 -5.72
N TRP A 72 -9.81 9.67 -5.67
CA TRP A 72 -9.48 10.69 -4.67
C TRP A 72 -10.35 11.97 -4.66
N GLY A 73 -11.43 12.00 -5.44
CA GLY A 73 -12.34 13.13 -5.54
C GLY A 73 -11.67 14.37 -6.12
N ALA A 74 -12.43 15.46 -6.24
CA ALA A 74 -11.95 16.73 -6.80
C ALA A 74 -10.98 17.51 -5.88
N LYS A 75 -10.60 16.95 -4.72
CA LYS A 75 -9.51 17.52 -3.90
C LYS A 75 -8.18 17.12 -4.53
N PRO A 76 -7.18 18.01 -4.62
CA PRO A 76 -5.98 17.66 -5.37
C PRO A 76 -5.25 16.55 -4.62
N VAL A 77 -5.31 15.34 -5.16
CA VAL A 77 -4.35 14.26 -4.90
C VAL A 77 -2.94 14.80 -4.93
N ASP A 78 -2.72 15.71 -5.89
CA ASP A 78 -1.51 16.50 -6.02
C ASP A 78 -1.09 17.15 -4.71
N GLN A 79 -1.97 17.64 -3.83
CA GLN A 79 -1.55 18.25 -2.56
C GLN A 79 -1.14 17.21 -1.51
N SER A 80 -1.87 16.09 -1.38
CA SER A 80 -1.48 15.04 -0.42
C SER A 80 -0.23 14.30 -0.89
N LEU A 81 -0.15 14.00 -2.18
CA LEU A 81 1.04 13.42 -2.81
C LEU A 81 2.18 14.43 -2.93
N ARG A 82 1.93 15.74 -3.08
CA ARG A 82 2.96 16.78 -2.99
C ARG A 82 3.46 16.94 -1.57
N LEU A 83 2.60 16.89 -0.55
CA LEU A 83 3.04 16.90 0.84
C LEU A 83 3.93 15.69 1.10
N LEU A 84 3.48 14.50 0.67
CA LEU A 84 4.30 13.29 0.68
C LEU A 84 5.60 13.54 -0.10
N SER A 85 5.57 13.90 -1.39
CA SER A 85 6.79 14.07 -2.20
C SER A 85 7.71 15.24 -1.80
N SER A 86 7.17 16.32 -1.22
CA SER A 86 7.94 17.46 -0.70
C SER A 86 8.58 17.12 0.64
N THR A 87 7.90 16.33 1.47
CA THR A 87 8.48 15.71 2.67
C THR A 87 9.48 14.60 2.30
N PHE A 88 9.28 13.92 1.16
CA PHE A 88 10.05 12.73 0.73
C PHE A 88 11.08 12.99 -0.38
N ASN A 89 11.56 14.23 -0.53
CA ASN A 89 12.64 14.55 -1.48
C ASN A 89 13.97 13.85 -1.14
N GLN A 90 14.05 13.11 -0.03
CA GLN A 90 15.17 12.25 0.32
C GLN A 90 14.72 10.78 0.30
N PRO A 91 14.97 10.04 -0.80
CA PRO A 91 14.53 8.65 -0.99
C PRO A 91 15.24 7.61 -0.10
N SER A 92 15.69 7.98 1.10
CA SER A 92 16.63 7.17 1.89
C SER A 92 16.38 7.19 3.41
N GLN A 93 15.46 8.01 3.90
CA GLN A 93 15.24 8.15 5.34
C GLN A 93 13.99 7.40 5.78
N GLN A 94 14.14 6.54 6.79
CA GLN A 94 12.99 5.91 7.44
C GLN A 94 12.18 6.98 8.18
N GLN A 95 10.86 6.91 8.05
CA GLN A 95 9.93 7.84 8.69
C GLN A 95 8.84 7.08 9.43
N LEU A 96 8.27 7.71 10.45
CA LEU A 96 7.20 7.10 11.24
C LEU A 96 5.91 7.07 10.42
N VAL A 97 5.21 5.93 10.43
CA VAL A 97 3.89 5.80 9.80
C VAL A 97 2.89 6.80 10.37
N SER A 98 3.07 7.24 11.62
CA SER A 98 2.25 8.29 12.25
C SER A 98 2.26 9.61 11.49
N GLU A 99 3.33 9.94 10.75
CA GLU A 99 3.45 11.15 9.93
C GLU A 99 2.62 11.09 8.63
N LEU A 100 2.20 9.89 8.22
CA LEU A 100 1.39 9.74 7.01
C LEU A 100 -0.03 10.30 7.23
N PRO A 101 -0.68 10.84 6.18
CA PRO A 101 -2.10 11.14 6.25
C PRO A 101 -2.92 9.89 6.60
N ARG A 102 -4.06 10.10 7.28
CA ARG A 102 -4.89 9.02 7.83
C ARG A 102 -5.16 7.87 6.86
N THR A 103 -5.49 8.17 5.61
CA THR A 103 -5.80 7.14 4.59
C THR A 103 -4.61 6.22 4.32
N PHE A 104 -3.39 6.76 4.31
CA PHE A 104 -2.19 5.96 4.10
C PHE A 104 -1.83 5.14 5.35
N ARG A 105 -2.09 5.67 6.55
CA ARG A 105 -1.95 4.89 7.80
C ARG A 105 -2.88 3.68 7.81
N GLU A 106 -4.15 3.91 7.51
CA GLU A 106 -5.14 2.82 7.41
C GLU A 106 -4.74 1.81 6.32
N ALA A 107 -4.20 2.27 5.18
CA ALA A 107 -3.68 1.38 4.14
C ALA A 107 -2.48 0.56 4.61
N VAL A 108 -1.53 1.17 5.33
CA VAL A 108 -0.37 0.47 5.90
C VAL A 108 -0.81 -0.60 6.91
N ASP A 109 -1.82 -0.32 7.73
CA ASP A 109 -2.38 -1.32 8.66
C ASP A 109 -3.00 -2.51 7.93
N VAL A 110 -3.73 -2.24 6.84
CA VAL A 110 -4.28 -3.29 5.96
C VAL A 110 -3.16 -4.12 5.35
N VAL A 111 -2.11 -3.48 4.82
CA VAL A 111 -0.95 -4.14 4.18
C VAL A 111 -0.22 -5.04 5.17
N ALA A 112 0.04 -4.54 6.39
CA ALA A 112 0.67 -5.32 7.45
C ALA A 112 -0.16 -6.54 7.86
N ARG A 113 -1.50 -6.41 7.92
CA ARG A 113 -2.40 -7.54 8.23
C ARG A 113 -2.39 -8.62 7.14
N PHE A 114 -2.08 -8.28 5.90
CA PHE A 114 -1.92 -9.24 4.82
C PHE A 114 -0.50 -9.82 4.69
N ASP A 115 0.36 -9.58 5.68
CA ASP A 115 1.76 -10.02 5.67
C ASP A 115 2.51 -9.51 4.41
N LEU A 116 2.13 -8.30 3.99
CA LEU A 116 2.76 -7.58 2.89
C LEU A 116 3.62 -6.45 3.48
N GLN A 117 4.72 -6.16 2.81
CA GLN A 117 5.67 -5.12 3.23
C GLN A 117 5.70 -3.94 2.27
N TYR A 118 4.93 -4.00 1.19
CA TYR A 118 5.00 -3.00 0.13
C TYR A 118 3.61 -2.46 -0.19
N LEU A 119 3.49 -1.13 -0.14
CA LEU A 119 2.30 -0.40 -0.55
C LEU A 119 2.65 0.50 -1.75
N TRP A 120 2.00 0.25 -2.87
CA TRP A 120 2.03 1.14 -4.02
C TRP A 120 0.91 2.19 -3.91
N ILE A 121 1.28 3.45 -4.11
CA ILE A 121 0.34 4.56 -4.22
C ILE A 121 0.21 4.90 -5.71
N ASP A 122 -0.93 4.57 -6.30
CA ASP A 122 -1.23 4.89 -7.69
C ASP A 122 -1.68 6.35 -7.84
N ARG A 123 -1.33 6.96 -8.98
CA ARG A 123 -1.54 8.39 -9.28
C ARG A 123 -2.73 8.65 -10.22
N HIS A 124 -3.54 7.65 -10.52
CA HIS A 124 -4.65 7.79 -11.47
C HIS A 124 -5.86 8.55 -10.92
#